data_AF-Q6CQU6-F1
#
_entry.id   AF-Q6CQU6-F1
#
_cell.length_a   1.000
_cell.length_b   1.000
_cell.length_c   1.000
_cell.angle_alpha   90.00
_cell.angle_beta   90.00
_cell.angle_gamma   90.00
#
_symmetry.space_group_name_H-M   'P 1'
#
loop_
_entity.id
_entity.type
_entity.pdbx_description
1 polymer ?
#
loop_
_entity_poly.entity_id
_entity_poly.type
_entity_poly.pdbx_seq_one_letter_code
_entity_poly.pdbx_strand_id
1 'polypeptide(L)'
;MINNDKGQQVGKLKPYTGKPDNAMNKLEAAVSNEITIIPTGLTERINELPHLNFSQASQLKKEVEDELTNQFDNLSAHKVDMNTPLTTAEGFPRGDLDLVTIRLIKRNVNVLRNDLRRIIERVEYLLPLEFESLNKQNATVGKMQTLEMGDSNEDSDLNLDSLIAFAKVVDVKLGSPSHDAGLQTDDLIIKFGTVHALNHNNLSNIGKLVQTRIDEEIVLKIKRNNDIVTIQLVPRSWQGAGLLGCRIIQI
;
A
#
# COMPACT_ATOMS: atom_id res chain seq x y z
N MET A 1 -82.49 16.78 62.53
CA MET A 1 -82.08 15.46 63.06
C MET A 1 -80.61 15.25 62.75
N ILE A 2 -79.81 15.15 63.80
CA ILE A 2 -78.60 14.32 63.96
C ILE A 2 -77.32 14.72 63.19
N ASN A 3 -76.34 15.13 63.98
CA ASN A 3 -74.89 15.21 63.75
C ASN A 3 -74.30 13.89 63.21
N ASN A 4 -73.23 13.92 62.41
CA ASN A 4 -71.90 13.64 62.97
C ASN A 4 -70.74 13.91 61.99
N ASP A 5 -69.73 14.48 62.60
CA ASP A 5 -68.37 14.75 62.19
C ASP A 5 -67.51 13.46 62.22
N LYS A 6 -66.49 13.37 61.35
CA LYS A 6 -65.18 12.65 61.36
C LYS A 6 -64.77 12.54 59.86
N GLY A 7 -63.75 13.21 59.33
CA GLY A 7 -62.42 13.42 59.88
C GLY A 7 -61.45 12.41 59.26
N GLN A 8 -61.00 12.65 58.01
CA GLN A 8 -59.78 12.00 57.51
C GLN A 8 -59.06 12.89 56.49
N GLN A 9 -57.87 13.32 56.87
CA GLN A 9 -56.94 14.08 56.05
C GLN A 9 -56.43 13.20 54.91
N VAL A 10 -56.44 13.73 53.68
CA VAL A 10 -55.59 13.21 52.60
C VAL A 10 -54.93 14.40 51.93
N GLY A 11 -53.61 14.41 51.97
CA GLY A 11 -52.75 15.53 51.62
C GLY A 11 -52.98 16.04 50.20
N LYS A 12 -52.87 17.37 50.05
CA LYS A 12 -52.81 18.04 48.75
C LYS A 12 -51.58 17.52 47.98
N LEU A 13 -51.79 16.68 46.97
CA LEU A 13 -50.80 16.40 45.94
C LEU A 13 -50.54 17.70 45.17
N LYS A 14 -49.37 18.30 45.37
CA LYS A 14 -48.85 19.33 44.47
C LYS A 14 -48.57 18.67 43.10
N PRO A 15 -48.87 19.34 41.98
CA PRO A 15 -48.55 18.81 40.66
C PRO A 15 -47.03 18.69 40.52
N TYR A 16 -46.58 17.52 40.07
CA TYR A 16 -45.18 17.23 39.76
C TYR A 16 -44.79 18.04 38.51
N THR A 17 -44.27 19.26 38.70
CA THR A 17 -43.62 20.01 37.63
C THR A 17 -42.17 19.52 37.50
N GLY A 18 -42.02 18.28 37.03
CA GLY A 18 -40.73 17.79 36.56
C GLY A 18 -40.45 18.41 35.20
N LYS A 19 -39.57 19.41 35.13
CA LYS A 19 -38.90 19.77 33.88
C LYS A 19 -38.20 18.49 33.38
N PRO A 20 -38.42 18.02 32.14
CA PRO A 20 -37.66 16.89 31.62
C PRO A 20 -36.20 17.31 31.43
N ASP A 21 -35.29 16.42 31.82
CA ASP A 21 -33.84 16.46 31.61
C ASP A 21 -33.47 16.46 30.11
N ASN A 22 -33.87 17.52 29.40
CA ASN A 22 -33.72 17.70 27.96
C ASN A 22 -32.25 17.94 27.53
N ALA A 23 -31.34 18.14 28.49
CA ALA A 23 -29.93 18.34 28.20
C ALA A 23 -29.17 17.02 28.00
N MET A 24 -29.43 15.98 28.82
CA MET A 24 -28.77 14.68 28.66
C MET A 24 -29.26 13.91 27.43
N ASN A 25 -30.57 13.94 27.14
CA ASN A 25 -31.11 13.32 25.91
C ASN A 25 -30.60 14.00 24.62
N LYS A 26 -30.30 15.31 24.65
CA LYS A 26 -29.72 16.00 23.49
C LYS A 26 -28.27 15.62 23.25
N LEU A 27 -27.50 15.38 24.32
CA LEU A 27 -26.10 14.96 24.23
C LEU A 27 -26.00 13.51 23.75
N GLU A 28 -26.81 12.58 24.27
CA GLU A 28 -26.85 11.20 23.78
C GLU A 28 -27.36 11.08 22.34
N ALA A 29 -28.34 11.90 21.95
CA ALA A 29 -28.82 11.95 20.57
C ALA A 29 -27.81 12.57 19.60
N ALA A 30 -27.02 13.55 20.03
CA ALA A 30 -25.95 14.14 19.22
C ALA A 30 -24.78 13.18 19.02
N VAL A 31 -24.36 12.48 20.08
CA VAL A 31 -23.31 11.45 20.01
C VAL A 31 -23.76 10.27 19.14
N SER A 32 -25.00 9.81 19.29
CA SER A 32 -25.57 8.77 18.41
C SER A 32 -25.67 9.23 16.95
N ASN A 33 -25.96 10.51 16.69
CA ASN A 33 -25.99 11.04 15.32
C ASN A 33 -24.61 11.11 14.66
N GLU A 34 -23.55 11.46 15.39
CA GLU A 34 -22.18 11.48 14.85
C GLU A 34 -21.69 10.07 14.49
N ILE A 35 -22.07 9.06 15.28
CA ILE A 35 -21.71 7.65 15.08
C ILE A 35 -22.29 7.08 13.77
N THR A 36 -23.38 7.68 13.26
CA THR A 36 -24.19 7.06 12.20
C THR A 36 -24.17 7.76 10.85
N ILE A 37 -23.36 8.81 10.69
CA ILE A 37 -23.29 9.59 9.44
C ILE A 37 -21.91 9.35 8.80
N ILE A 38 -21.91 8.87 7.55
CA ILE A 38 -20.69 8.85 6.74
C ILE A 38 -20.27 10.31 6.52
N PRO A 39 -18.99 10.68 6.73
CA PRO A 39 -18.52 12.03 6.50
C PRO A 39 -18.87 12.50 5.09
N THR A 40 -19.55 13.64 4.97
CA THR A 40 -20.01 14.17 3.67
C THR A 40 -18.83 14.43 2.73
N GLY A 41 -17.69 14.90 3.27
CA GLY A 41 -16.46 15.09 2.49
C GLY A 41 -15.84 13.80 1.94
N LEU A 42 -16.05 12.66 2.60
CA LEU A 42 -15.62 11.35 2.08
C LEU A 42 -16.49 10.97 0.86
N THR A 43 -17.79 11.21 0.97
CA THR A 43 -18.76 10.93 -0.10
C THR A 43 -18.50 11.77 -1.35
N GLU A 44 -18.18 13.06 -1.18
CA GLU A 44 -17.83 13.95 -2.28
C GLU A 44 -16.58 13.46 -3.03
N ARG A 45 -15.53 13.09 -2.31
CA ARG A 45 -14.29 12.55 -2.90
C ARG A 45 -14.50 11.21 -3.59
N ILE A 46 -15.40 10.36 -3.07
CA ILE A 46 -15.79 9.11 -3.74
C ILE A 46 -16.55 9.39 -5.06
N ASN A 47 -17.30 10.49 -5.16
CA ASN A 47 -17.95 10.86 -6.42
C ASN A 47 -16.95 11.39 -7.46
N GLU A 48 -15.86 12.01 -7.01
CA GLU A 48 -14.77 12.50 -7.86
C GLU A 48 -13.79 11.41 -8.31
N LEU A 49 -14.02 10.13 -7.93
CA LEU A 49 -13.18 8.96 -8.28
C LEU A 49 -12.59 8.94 -9.69
N PRO A 50 -13.35 9.22 -10.78
CA PRO A 50 -12.79 9.15 -12.13
C PRO A 50 -11.67 10.17 -12.38
N HIS A 51 -11.65 11.30 -11.67
CA HIS A 51 -10.73 12.40 -11.90
C HIS A 51 -9.53 12.42 -10.94
N LEU A 52 -9.52 11.56 -9.91
CA LEU A 52 -8.44 11.48 -8.93
C LEU A 52 -7.17 10.85 -9.53
N ASN A 53 -6.01 11.34 -9.10
CA ASN A 53 -4.70 10.77 -9.43
C ASN A 53 -4.38 9.56 -8.53
N PHE A 54 -3.33 8.80 -8.86
CA PHE A 54 -2.99 7.56 -8.14
C PHE A 54 -2.74 7.79 -6.64
N SER A 55 -1.96 8.83 -6.29
CA SER A 55 -1.66 9.16 -4.89
C SER A 55 -2.92 9.52 -4.10
N GLN A 56 -3.80 10.37 -4.66
CA GLN A 56 -5.05 10.75 -4.02
C GLN A 56 -6.03 9.57 -3.91
N ALA A 57 -6.11 8.71 -4.92
CA ALA A 57 -6.95 7.50 -4.90
C ALA A 57 -6.46 6.50 -3.84
N SER A 58 -5.15 6.34 -3.69
CA SER A 58 -4.54 5.50 -2.64
C SER A 58 -4.81 6.07 -1.24
N GLN A 59 -4.72 7.38 -1.06
CA GLN A 59 -5.07 8.04 0.20
C GLN A 59 -6.56 7.87 0.51
N LEU A 60 -7.44 8.09 -0.48
CA LEU A 60 -8.88 7.90 -0.31
C LEU A 60 -9.22 6.45 0.05
N LYS A 61 -8.55 5.45 -0.55
CA LYS A 61 -8.68 4.04 -0.16
C LYS A 61 -8.44 3.87 1.35
N LYS A 62 -7.33 4.41 1.85
CA LYS A 62 -6.98 4.31 3.27
C LYS A 62 -8.03 4.96 4.16
N GLU A 63 -8.48 6.16 3.81
CA GLU A 63 -9.51 6.86 4.58
C GLU A 63 -10.84 6.10 4.64
N VAL A 64 -11.24 5.44 3.54
CA VAL A 64 -12.44 4.60 3.51
C VAL A 64 -12.26 3.32 4.35
N GLU A 65 -11.06 2.74 4.37
CA GLU A 65 -10.73 1.58 5.23
C GLU A 65 -10.76 1.95 6.72
N ASP A 66 -10.23 3.13 7.06
CA ASP A 66 -10.26 3.67 8.42
C ASP A 66 -11.71 3.93 8.86
N GLU A 67 -12.51 4.56 8.01
CA GLU A 67 -13.94 4.80 8.31
C GLU A 67 -14.74 3.51 8.43
N LEU A 68 -14.46 2.53 7.57
CA LEU A 68 -15.09 1.20 7.66
C LEU A 68 -14.75 0.53 8.99
N THR A 69 -13.51 0.69 9.48
CA THR A 69 -13.08 0.18 10.79
C THR A 69 -13.83 0.87 11.93
N ASN A 70 -13.97 2.19 11.88
CA ASN A 70 -14.78 2.95 12.85
C ASN A 70 -16.23 2.44 12.91
N GLN A 71 -16.84 2.17 11.75
CA GLN A 71 -18.21 1.64 11.70
C GLN A 71 -18.31 0.21 12.26
N PHE A 72 -17.26 -0.61 12.12
CA PHE A 72 -17.18 -1.91 12.79
C PHE A 72 -17.01 -1.80 14.30
N ASP A 73 -16.20 -0.86 14.77
CA ASP A 73 -16.03 -0.59 16.19
C ASP A 73 -17.35 -0.12 16.82
N ASN A 74 -18.10 0.73 16.10
CA ASN A 74 -19.44 1.16 16.50
C ASN A 74 -20.43 -0.01 16.58
N LEU A 75 -20.39 -0.94 15.62
CA LEU A 75 -21.18 -2.19 15.69
C LEU A 75 -20.82 -3.03 16.92
N SER A 76 -19.53 -3.16 17.20
CA SER A 76 -19.03 -3.92 18.35
C SER A 76 -19.45 -3.30 19.69
N ALA A 77 -19.55 -1.96 19.77
CA ALA A 77 -20.06 -1.25 20.95
C ALA A 77 -21.52 -1.61 21.25
N HIS A 78 -22.32 -1.85 20.21
CA HIS A 78 -23.69 -2.36 20.33
C HIS A 78 -23.77 -3.89 20.49
N LYS A 79 -22.62 -4.60 20.58
CA LYS A 79 -22.51 -6.07 20.70
C LYS A 79 -23.21 -6.82 19.57
N VAL A 80 -23.23 -6.23 18.37
CA VAL A 80 -23.97 -6.74 17.21
C VAL A 80 -23.06 -6.77 16.01
N ASP A 81 -23.04 -7.90 15.30
CA ASP A 81 -22.31 -8.05 14.04
C ASP A 81 -23.18 -7.77 12.83
N MET A 82 -22.56 -7.62 11.65
CA MET A 82 -23.26 -7.47 10.36
C MET A 82 -24.30 -8.57 10.12
N ASN A 83 -24.04 -9.80 10.60
CA ASN A 83 -24.90 -10.96 10.38
C ASN A 83 -25.94 -11.21 11.49
N THR A 84 -25.87 -10.48 12.61
CA THR A 84 -26.79 -10.71 13.73
C THR A 84 -28.22 -10.32 13.33
N PRO A 85 -29.21 -11.21 13.56
CA PRO A 85 -30.60 -10.94 13.23
C PRO A 85 -31.18 -9.86 14.17
N LEU A 86 -31.86 -8.88 13.57
CA LEU A 86 -32.51 -7.77 14.28
C LEU A 86 -33.90 -8.11 14.81
N THR A 87 -34.35 -9.34 14.58
CA THR A 87 -35.65 -9.87 15.00
C THR A 87 -35.47 -11.03 15.97
N THR A 88 -36.51 -11.28 16.77
CA THR A 88 -36.63 -12.49 17.58
C THR A 88 -37.00 -13.70 16.70
N ALA A 89 -36.98 -14.91 17.25
CA ALA A 89 -37.39 -16.12 16.54
C ALA A 89 -38.87 -16.07 16.07
N GLU A 90 -39.69 -15.32 16.78
CA GLU A 90 -41.11 -15.06 16.47
C GLU A 90 -41.31 -13.95 15.42
N GLY A 91 -40.24 -13.34 14.91
CA GLY A 91 -40.30 -12.31 13.87
C GLY A 91 -40.57 -10.88 14.36
N PHE A 92 -40.56 -10.64 15.67
CA PHE A 92 -40.77 -9.30 16.23
C PHE A 92 -39.45 -8.51 16.35
N PRO A 93 -39.49 -7.17 16.27
CA PRO A 93 -38.33 -6.32 16.54
C PRO A 93 -37.77 -6.58 17.95
N ARG A 94 -36.45 -6.73 18.05
CA ARG A 94 -35.74 -6.85 19.32
C ARG A 94 -35.82 -5.53 20.11
N GLY A 95 -36.32 -5.57 21.34
CA GLY A 95 -36.42 -4.41 22.23
C GLY A 95 -35.16 -4.15 23.05
N ASP A 96 -34.24 -5.11 23.07
CA ASP A 96 -32.92 -5.06 23.71
C ASP A 96 -31.88 -4.27 22.90
N LEU A 97 -32.18 -3.93 21.65
CA LEU A 97 -31.26 -3.32 20.70
C LEU A 97 -31.86 -2.03 20.12
N ASP A 98 -31.01 -1.04 19.89
CA ASP A 98 -31.40 0.11 19.08
C ASP A 98 -31.34 -0.25 17.59
N LEU A 99 -32.48 -0.67 17.07
CA LEU A 99 -32.60 -1.16 15.70
C LEU A 99 -32.37 -0.07 14.65
N VAL A 100 -32.64 1.19 14.98
CA VAL A 100 -32.54 2.29 14.03
C VAL A 100 -31.08 2.60 13.74
N THR A 101 -30.28 2.77 14.80
CA THR A 101 -28.84 3.00 14.68
C THR A 101 -28.15 1.81 14.05
N ILE A 102 -28.41 0.58 14.51
CA ILE A 102 -27.80 -0.62 13.94
C ILE A 102 -28.13 -0.76 12.45
N ARG A 103 -29.39 -0.52 12.03
CA ARG A 103 -29.74 -0.56 10.59
C ARG A 103 -28.97 0.46 9.78
N LEU A 104 -28.79 1.66 10.31
CA LEU A 104 -28.08 2.72 9.62
C LEU A 104 -26.56 2.43 9.56
N ILE A 105 -25.95 1.94 10.63
CA ILE A 105 -24.55 1.49 10.62
C ILE A 105 -24.36 0.34 9.61
N LYS A 106 -25.21 -0.69 9.64
CA LYS A 106 -25.14 -1.81 8.67
C LYS A 106 -25.29 -1.33 7.22
N ARG A 107 -26.18 -0.37 6.97
CA ARG A 107 -26.31 0.28 5.65
C ARG A 107 -25.00 0.96 5.27
N ASN A 108 -24.43 1.78 6.16
CA ASN A 108 -23.21 2.54 5.89
C ASN A 108 -22.03 1.62 5.59
N VAL A 109 -21.85 0.54 6.37
CA VAL A 109 -20.83 -0.49 6.11
C VAL A 109 -20.99 -1.08 4.71
N ASN A 110 -22.21 -1.39 4.28
CA ASN A 110 -22.44 -1.93 2.94
C ASN A 110 -22.15 -0.92 1.83
N VAL A 111 -22.49 0.36 2.04
CA VAL A 111 -22.16 1.44 1.10
C VAL A 111 -20.64 1.59 0.99
N LEU A 112 -19.93 1.74 2.12
CA LEU A 112 -18.48 1.87 2.16
C LEU A 112 -17.75 0.66 1.55
N ARG A 113 -18.24 -0.56 1.75
CA ARG A 113 -17.69 -1.77 1.10
C ARG A 113 -17.82 -1.70 -0.42
N ASN A 114 -18.97 -1.30 -0.93
CA ASN A 114 -19.20 -1.16 -2.36
C ASN A 114 -18.32 -0.06 -2.96
N ASP A 115 -18.16 1.06 -2.26
CA ASP A 115 -17.32 2.17 -2.70
C ASP A 115 -15.83 1.83 -2.61
N LEU A 116 -15.38 1.13 -1.56
CA LEU A 116 -14.01 0.62 -1.45
C LEU A 116 -13.67 -0.31 -2.62
N ARG A 117 -14.58 -1.20 -3.01
CA ARG A 117 -14.39 -2.05 -4.19
C ARG A 117 -14.18 -1.21 -5.45
N ARG A 118 -14.99 -0.17 -5.66
CA ARG A 118 -14.86 0.76 -6.80
C ARG A 118 -13.52 1.52 -6.77
N ILE A 119 -13.07 1.95 -5.59
CA ILE A 119 -11.78 2.62 -5.42
C ILE A 119 -10.62 1.68 -5.78
N ILE A 120 -10.66 0.44 -5.30
CA ILE A 120 -9.63 -0.57 -5.58
C ILE A 120 -9.53 -0.82 -7.09
N GLU A 121 -10.66 -1.04 -7.76
CA GLU A 121 -10.70 -1.21 -9.23
C GLU A 121 -10.07 -0.01 -9.96
N ARG A 122 -10.32 1.21 -9.47
CA ARG A 122 -9.71 2.43 -10.03
C ARG A 122 -8.21 2.51 -9.80
N VAL A 123 -7.75 2.18 -8.59
CA VAL A 123 -6.32 2.15 -8.22
C VAL A 123 -5.57 1.13 -9.05
N GLU A 124 -6.13 -0.07 -9.23
CA GLU A 124 -5.56 -1.12 -10.08
C GLU A 124 -5.37 -0.66 -11.52
N TYR A 125 -6.33 0.09 -12.07
CA TYR A 125 -6.19 0.68 -13.40
C TYR A 125 -5.11 1.77 -13.47
N LEU A 126 -4.98 2.60 -12.43
CA LEU A 126 -4.02 3.71 -12.42
C LEU A 126 -2.58 3.24 -12.18
N LEU A 127 -2.38 2.09 -11.55
CA LEU A 127 -1.08 1.59 -11.13
C LEU A 127 -0.10 1.42 -12.31
N PRO A 128 -0.43 0.74 -13.43
CA PRO A 128 0.47 0.63 -14.57
C PRO A 128 0.81 1.98 -15.22
N LEU A 129 -0.17 2.89 -15.30
CA LEU A 129 0.01 4.21 -15.91
C LEU A 129 1.01 5.05 -15.13
N GLU A 130 0.96 4.99 -13.80
CA GLU A 130 1.91 5.69 -12.94
C GLU A 130 3.32 5.13 -13.09
N PHE A 131 3.48 3.79 -13.11
CA PHE A 131 4.78 3.14 -13.34
C PHE A 131 5.40 3.53 -14.69
N GLU A 132 4.61 3.60 -15.76
CA GLU A 132 5.10 4.09 -17.04
C GLU A 132 5.50 5.56 -16.99
N SER A 133 4.75 6.40 -16.28
CA SER A 133 5.04 7.83 -16.15
C SER A 133 6.33 8.08 -15.37
N LEU A 134 6.56 7.34 -14.27
CA LEU A 134 7.78 7.41 -13.47
C LEU A 134 8.98 6.95 -14.27
N ASN A 135 8.84 5.87 -15.05
CA ASN A 135 9.90 5.40 -15.94
C ASN A 135 10.24 6.44 -17.03
N LYS A 136 9.23 7.13 -17.58
CA LYS A 136 9.41 8.22 -18.56
C LYS A 136 10.00 9.49 -17.93
N GLN A 137 9.62 9.85 -16.70
CA GLN A 137 10.18 11.00 -15.98
C GLN A 137 11.63 10.78 -15.58
N ASN A 138 11.99 9.57 -15.16
CA ASN A 138 13.40 9.20 -14.95
C ASN A 138 14.20 9.32 -16.25
N ALA A 139 13.60 9.00 -17.40
CA ALA A 139 14.22 9.19 -18.71
C ALA A 139 14.32 10.67 -19.16
N THR A 140 13.43 11.57 -18.74
CA THR A 140 13.45 12.99 -19.13
C THR A 140 14.30 13.88 -18.23
N VAL A 141 14.37 13.60 -16.92
CA VAL A 141 15.27 14.32 -16.00
C VAL A 141 16.74 14.05 -16.34
N GLY A 142 17.07 12.84 -16.82
CA GLY A 142 18.39 12.53 -17.37
C GLY A 142 18.76 13.30 -18.65
N LYS A 143 17.81 13.99 -19.29
CA LYS A 143 18.00 14.69 -20.58
C LYS A 143 18.20 16.20 -20.46
N MET A 144 17.94 16.81 -19.29
CA MET A 144 18.10 18.26 -19.11
C MET A 144 19.51 18.66 -18.62
N GLN A 145 20.36 17.70 -18.22
CA GLN A 145 21.72 17.96 -17.76
C GLN A 145 22.80 17.73 -18.83
N THR A 146 22.41 17.45 -20.08
CA THR A 146 23.33 17.10 -21.19
C THR A 146 23.24 18.04 -22.40
N LEU A 147 22.82 19.30 -22.19
CA LEU A 147 22.80 20.31 -23.26
C LEU A 147 24.12 21.07 -23.46
N GLU A 148 25.22 20.62 -22.87
CA GLU A 148 26.56 21.08 -23.23
C GLU A 148 27.45 19.89 -23.57
N MET A 149 27.99 19.93 -24.81
CA MET A 149 28.87 18.95 -25.47
C MET A 149 28.23 17.68 -26.07
N GLY A 150 27.77 17.85 -27.32
CA GLY A 150 28.54 17.36 -28.47
C GLY A 150 28.61 15.85 -28.71
N ASP A 151 27.80 15.41 -29.67
CA ASP A 151 28.15 14.47 -30.75
C ASP A 151 28.89 13.17 -30.38
N SER A 152 28.13 12.10 -30.10
CA SER A 152 28.16 10.85 -30.90
C SER A 152 27.32 9.78 -30.21
N ASN A 153 26.79 8.90 -31.05
CA ASN A 153 25.79 7.90 -30.75
C ASN A 153 26.21 6.85 -29.71
N GLU A 154 25.17 6.21 -29.13
CA GLU A 154 25.12 4.94 -28.38
C GLU A 154 25.05 5.03 -26.84
N ASP A 155 23.82 4.78 -26.35
CA ASP A 155 23.49 4.03 -25.13
C ASP A 155 24.24 4.36 -23.83
N SER A 156 23.97 5.54 -23.27
CA SER A 156 24.30 5.83 -21.87
C SER A 156 23.08 6.27 -21.06
N ASP A 157 22.23 5.27 -20.80
CA ASP A 157 21.26 5.26 -19.70
C ASP A 157 22.03 5.32 -18.36
N LEU A 158 22.30 6.54 -17.89
CA LEU A 158 22.84 6.82 -16.56
C LEU A 158 21.71 6.74 -15.53
N ASN A 159 21.14 5.55 -15.40
CA ASN A 159 20.17 5.17 -14.38
C ASN A 159 20.86 5.21 -13.00
N LEU A 160 20.33 5.96 -12.03
CA LEU A 160 20.84 6.03 -10.66
C LEU A 160 20.89 4.63 -9.98
N ASP A 161 20.06 3.70 -10.48
CA ASP A 161 20.05 2.28 -10.10
C ASP A 161 21.33 1.53 -10.52
N SER A 162 22.14 2.14 -11.41
CA SER A 162 23.44 1.65 -11.87
C SER A 162 24.60 2.07 -10.96
N LEU A 163 24.34 2.45 -9.71
CA LEU A 163 25.36 2.77 -8.69
C LEU A 163 25.34 1.83 -7.47
N ILE A 164 24.27 1.08 -7.26
CA ILE A 164 24.16 0.18 -6.11
C ILE A 164 24.86 -1.13 -6.44
N ALA A 165 26.00 -1.37 -5.81
CA ALA A 165 26.66 -2.65 -5.88
C ALA A 165 25.87 -3.70 -5.08
N PHE A 166 25.55 -4.83 -5.72
CA PHE A 166 24.80 -5.93 -5.09
C PHE A 166 25.65 -7.18 -4.87
N ALA A 167 26.83 -7.24 -5.50
CA ALA A 167 27.72 -8.38 -5.37
C ALA A 167 29.19 -7.94 -5.36
N LYS A 168 30.04 -8.75 -4.74
CA LYS A 168 31.49 -8.54 -4.63
C LYS A 168 32.24 -9.75 -5.19
N VAL A 169 33.30 -9.50 -5.93
CA VAL A 169 34.20 -10.53 -6.45
C VAL A 169 35.24 -10.87 -5.38
N VAL A 170 35.34 -12.15 -5.03
CA VAL A 170 36.26 -12.65 -3.99
C VAL A 170 37.51 -13.28 -4.58
N ASP A 171 37.37 -13.94 -5.72
CA ASP A 171 38.48 -14.66 -6.36
C ASP A 171 38.24 -14.74 -7.87
N VAL A 172 39.31 -14.64 -8.66
CA VAL A 172 39.30 -14.74 -10.12
C VAL A 172 40.43 -15.67 -10.54
N LYS A 173 40.10 -16.75 -11.27
CA LYS A 173 41.11 -17.72 -11.71
C LYS A 173 41.81 -17.24 -12.98
N LEU A 174 43.13 -17.44 -13.04
CA LEU A 174 43.94 -17.10 -14.21
C LEU A 174 43.50 -17.91 -15.44
N GLY A 175 43.45 -17.26 -16.60
CA GLY A 175 42.98 -17.86 -17.86
C GLY A 175 41.50 -18.26 -17.86
N SER A 176 40.72 -17.73 -16.90
CA SER A 176 39.26 -17.85 -16.92
C SER A 176 38.62 -16.72 -17.73
N PRO A 177 37.37 -16.89 -18.19
CA PRO A 177 36.66 -15.83 -18.90
C PRO A 177 36.55 -14.52 -18.11
N SER A 178 36.45 -14.60 -16.78
CA SER A 178 36.42 -13.42 -15.92
C SER A 178 37.77 -12.70 -15.87
N HIS A 179 38.87 -13.46 -15.90
CA HIS A 179 40.23 -12.90 -15.96
C HIS A 179 40.50 -12.23 -17.30
N ASP A 180 40.13 -12.89 -18.40
CA ASP A 180 40.29 -12.37 -19.76
C ASP A 180 39.46 -11.08 -19.97
N ALA A 181 38.29 -10.99 -19.31
CA ALA A 181 37.45 -9.80 -19.25
C ALA A 181 38.03 -8.66 -18.38
N GLY A 182 39.12 -8.91 -17.65
CA GLY A 182 39.75 -7.92 -16.78
C GLY A 182 39.08 -7.72 -15.41
N LEU A 183 38.27 -8.68 -14.96
CA LEU A 183 37.69 -8.69 -13.61
C LEU A 183 38.78 -8.95 -12.56
N GLN A 184 38.73 -8.21 -11.46
CA GLN A 184 39.71 -8.29 -10.37
C GLN A 184 39.03 -8.68 -9.05
N THR A 185 39.83 -9.20 -8.12
CA THR A 185 39.40 -9.40 -6.74
C THR A 185 39.02 -8.07 -6.10
N ASP A 186 38.02 -8.09 -5.24
CA ASP A 186 37.42 -6.92 -4.58
C ASP A 186 36.59 -5.98 -5.46
N ASP A 187 36.43 -6.28 -6.76
CA ASP A 187 35.51 -5.54 -7.61
C ASP A 187 34.06 -5.68 -7.11
N LEU A 188 33.35 -4.55 -7.11
CA LEU A 188 31.94 -4.48 -6.73
C LEU A 188 31.07 -4.47 -7.99
N ILE A 189 30.22 -5.46 -8.17
CA ILE A 189 29.35 -5.59 -9.33
C ILE A 189 28.09 -4.76 -9.10
N ILE A 190 27.85 -3.83 -10.02
CA ILE A 190 26.65 -2.99 -10.02
C ILE A 190 25.61 -3.54 -11.00
N LYS A 191 26.04 -3.94 -12.19
CA LYS A 191 25.17 -4.52 -13.22
C LYS A 191 25.88 -5.67 -13.92
N PHE A 192 25.14 -6.75 -14.13
CA PHE A 192 25.62 -7.95 -14.83
C PHE A 192 24.63 -8.26 -15.96
N GLY A 193 24.90 -7.75 -17.16
CA GLY A 193 23.96 -7.82 -18.30
C GLY A 193 22.63 -7.18 -17.96
N THR A 194 21.57 -7.98 -17.87
CA THR A 194 20.21 -7.56 -17.49
C THR A 194 19.97 -7.58 -15.97
N VAL A 195 20.89 -8.18 -15.20
CA VAL A 195 20.77 -8.36 -13.74
C VAL A 195 21.35 -7.15 -13.01
N HIS A 196 20.62 -6.65 -12.01
CA HIS A 196 20.96 -5.49 -11.19
C HIS A 196 20.43 -5.70 -9.75
N ALA A 197 20.67 -4.73 -8.85
CA ALA A 197 20.37 -4.82 -7.42
C ALA A 197 18.90 -5.16 -7.07
N LEU A 198 17.94 -4.86 -7.94
CA LEU A 198 16.52 -5.17 -7.68
C LEU A 198 16.09 -6.55 -8.22
N ASN A 199 16.87 -7.15 -9.14
CA ASN A 199 16.47 -8.35 -9.89
C ASN A 199 17.54 -9.47 -9.84
N HIS A 200 18.46 -9.45 -8.88
CA HIS A 200 19.48 -10.51 -8.79
C HIS A 200 18.98 -11.81 -8.14
N ASN A 201 17.93 -11.74 -7.31
CA ASN A 201 17.32 -12.88 -6.61
C ASN A 201 18.37 -13.79 -5.94
N ASN A 202 19.08 -13.27 -4.93
CA ASN A 202 20.19 -13.95 -4.25
C ASN A 202 21.26 -14.49 -5.22
N LEU A 203 21.57 -13.72 -6.27
CA LEU A 203 22.53 -14.05 -7.34
C LEU A 203 22.12 -15.21 -8.27
N SER A 204 20.97 -15.84 -8.04
CA SER A 204 20.49 -16.97 -8.86
C SER A 204 20.30 -16.57 -10.33
N ASN A 205 19.89 -15.33 -10.58
CA ASN A 205 19.64 -14.83 -11.93
C ASN A 205 20.94 -14.63 -12.73
N ILE A 206 22.09 -14.40 -12.07
CA ILE A 206 23.40 -14.37 -12.76
C ILE A 206 23.70 -15.74 -13.36
N GLY A 207 23.57 -16.81 -12.57
CA GLY A 207 23.83 -18.17 -13.04
C GLY A 207 22.95 -18.56 -14.24
N LYS A 208 21.66 -18.22 -14.19
CA LYS A 208 20.71 -18.45 -15.31
C LYS A 208 21.08 -17.65 -16.56
N LEU A 209 21.43 -16.38 -16.40
CA LEU A 209 21.81 -15.52 -17.52
C LEU A 209 23.06 -16.07 -18.22
N VAL A 210 24.07 -16.45 -17.44
CA VAL A 210 25.33 -17.02 -17.93
C VAL A 210 25.10 -18.34 -18.67
N GLN A 211 24.19 -19.19 -18.18
CA GLN A 211 23.84 -20.45 -18.87
C GLN A 211 23.07 -20.24 -20.17
N THR A 212 22.32 -19.14 -20.28
CA THR A 212 21.53 -18.82 -21.48
C THR A 212 22.37 -18.09 -22.53
N ARG A 213 23.42 -17.37 -22.10
CA ARG A 213 24.32 -16.57 -22.94
C ARG A 213 25.74 -17.15 -22.94
N ILE A 214 25.86 -18.42 -23.29
CA ILE A 214 27.16 -19.07 -23.49
C ILE A 214 27.73 -18.62 -24.84
N ASP A 215 29.02 -18.29 -24.86
CA ASP A 215 29.75 -17.74 -26.02
C ASP A 215 29.20 -16.41 -26.54
N GLU A 216 28.33 -15.75 -25.76
CA GLU A 216 27.80 -14.42 -26.03
C GLU A 216 28.39 -13.38 -25.09
N GLU A 217 28.53 -12.15 -25.58
CA GLU A 217 29.06 -11.05 -24.78
C GLU A 217 28.03 -10.54 -23.76
N ILE A 218 28.45 -10.47 -22.50
CA ILE A 218 27.70 -9.90 -21.39
C ILE A 218 28.45 -8.66 -20.91
N VAL A 219 27.79 -7.51 -21.00
CA VAL A 219 28.30 -6.25 -20.47
C VAL A 219 28.11 -6.20 -18.96
N LEU A 220 29.18 -5.94 -18.21
CA LEU A 220 29.17 -5.74 -16.77
C LEU A 220 29.56 -4.30 -16.44
N LYS A 221 28.87 -3.70 -15.47
CA LYS A 221 29.32 -2.46 -14.81
C LYS A 221 29.81 -2.81 -13.41
N ILE A 222 31.06 -2.50 -13.13
CA ILE A 222 31.71 -2.75 -11.85
C ILE A 222 32.21 -1.42 -11.26
N LYS A 223 32.44 -1.43 -9.95
CA LYS A 223 33.06 -0.33 -9.21
C LYS A 223 34.39 -0.80 -8.63
N ARG A 224 35.48 -0.18 -9.07
CA ARG A 224 36.87 -0.46 -8.68
C ARG A 224 37.49 0.82 -8.15
N ASN A 225 38.01 0.81 -6.94
CA ASN A 225 38.60 2.00 -6.29
C ASN A 225 37.70 3.25 -6.32
N ASN A 226 36.38 3.03 -6.21
CA ASN A 226 35.34 4.05 -6.31
C ASN A 226 35.04 4.58 -7.72
N ASP A 227 35.77 4.14 -8.74
CA ASP A 227 35.50 4.44 -10.14
C ASP A 227 34.61 3.37 -10.78
N ILE A 228 33.74 3.78 -11.69
CA ILE A 228 32.87 2.86 -12.42
C ILE A 228 33.58 2.44 -13.70
N VAL A 229 33.77 1.13 -13.87
CA VAL A 229 34.40 0.53 -15.04
C VAL A 229 33.38 -0.39 -15.70
N THR A 230 33.22 -0.25 -17.02
CA THR A 230 32.42 -1.17 -17.82
C THR A 230 33.36 -2.18 -18.46
N ILE A 231 33.07 -3.47 -18.28
CA ILE A 231 33.83 -4.56 -18.87
C ILE A 231 32.90 -5.49 -19.65
N GLN A 232 33.44 -6.16 -20.65
CA GLN A 232 32.73 -7.16 -21.43
C GLN A 232 33.24 -8.55 -21.07
N LEU A 233 32.32 -9.43 -20.72
CA LEU A 233 32.62 -10.79 -20.32
C LEU A 233 31.90 -11.76 -21.25
N VAL A 234 32.62 -12.72 -21.82
CA VAL A 234 32.05 -13.78 -22.65
C VAL A 234 32.12 -15.10 -21.89
N PRO A 235 31.00 -15.63 -21.37
CA PRO A 235 31.02 -16.90 -20.65
C PRO A 235 31.33 -18.06 -21.58
N ARG A 236 32.31 -18.89 -21.24
CA ARG A 236 32.71 -20.05 -22.04
C ARG A 236 33.19 -21.19 -21.15
N SER A 237 33.21 -22.40 -21.69
CA SER A 237 33.90 -23.50 -21.04
C SER A 237 35.41 -23.23 -21.00
N TRP A 238 36.05 -23.46 -19.86
CA TRP A 238 37.47 -23.21 -19.63
C TRP A 238 38.05 -24.37 -18.79
N GLN A 239 39.36 -24.33 -18.48
CA GLN A 239 40.05 -25.44 -17.80
C GLN A 239 39.60 -25.70 -16.34
N GLY A 240 38.74 -24.84 -15.77
CA GLY A 240 38.22 -24.98 -14.42
C GLY A 240 36.71 -25.22 -14.36
N ALA A 241 36.16 -25.13 -13.15
CA ALA A 241 34.74 -25.38 -12.92
C ALA A 241 33.87 -24.18 -13.33
N GLY A 242 32.76 -24.47 -14.01
CA GLY A 242 31.76 -23.48 -14.43
C GLY A 242 32.14 -22.69 -15.69
N LEU A 243 31.41 -21.60 -15.95
CA LEU A 243 31.49 -20.83 -17.21
C LEU A 243 32.21 -19.48 -17.09
N LEU A 244 32.50 -19.04 -15.87
CA LEU A 244 33.08 -17.71 -15.58
C LEU A 244 34.47 -17.78 -14.96
N GLY A 245 34.69 -18.73 -14.04
CA GLY A 245 35.93 -18.86 -13.26
C GLY A 245 36.19 -17.75 -12.24
N CYS A 246 35.15 -17.07 -11.75
CA CYS A 246 35.21 -16.19 -10.60
C CYS A 246 34.26 -16.63 -9.48
N ARG A 247 34.57 -16.22 -8.24
CA ARG A 247 33.70 -16.37 -7.08
C ARG A 247 33.08 -15.03 -6.74
N ILE A 248 31.76 -14.97 -6.79
CA ILE A 248 30.97 -13.78 -6.48
C ILE A 248 30.15 -14.06 -5.22
N ILE A 249 30.16 -13.12 -4.27
CA ILE A 249 29.33 -13.14 -3.07
C ILE A 249 28.39 -11.95 -3.07
N GLN A 250 27.24 -12.09 -2.41
CA GLN A 250 26.33 -10.98 -2.19
C GLN A 250 26.88 -10.05 -1.10
N ILE A 251 26.58 -8.75 -1.22
CA ILE A 251 26.90 -7.73 -0.22
C ILE A 251 25.68 -7.50 0.68
#